data_AF-A0A9L0TFY1-F1
#
_entry.id   AF-A0A9L0TFY1-F1
#
_cell.length_a   1.000
_cell.length_b   1.000
_cell.length_c   1.000
_cell.angle_alpha   90.00
_cell.angle_beta   90.00
_cell.angle_gamma   90.00
#
_symmetry.space_group_name_H-M   'P 1'
#
loop_
_entity.id
_entity.type
_entity.pdbx_description
1 polymer ?
#
loop_
_entity_poly.entity_id
_entity_poly.type
_entity_poly.pdbx_seq_one_letter_code
_entity_poly.pdbx_strand_id
1 'polypeptide(L)'
;MGHNCLDPSEGVEGEALRGDSCLLKAEMENSRSTALGSLWYRANQQTFHIKKKQQDVVRFLEANKIEFEEVDITMSEEQRQWMYKNIPPEKKPAQGNPLPPQIFNGDRYCGDYDSFFESKESNTVFSFLGLKSRLASTAEP
;
A
#
# COMPACT_ATOMS: atom_id res chain seq x y z
N MET A 1 -61.17 -16.80 13.30
CA MET A 1 -59.87 -16.39 13.89
C MET A 1 -59.64 -14.95 13.46
N GLY A 2 -59.90 -14.00 14.37
CA GLY A 2 -59.87 -12.57 14.07
C GLY A 2 -58.49 -11.96 14.34
N HIS A 3 -58.08 -11.04 13.47
CA HIS A 3 -57.04 -10.06 13.75
C HIS A 3 -57.42 -9.22 14.98
N ASN A 4 -56.44 -8.91 15.82
CA ASN A 4 -56.39 -7.66 16.57
C ASN A 4 -54.93 -7.29 16.83
N CYS A 5 -54.52 -6.17 16.24
CA CYS A 5 -53.30 -5.45 16.54
C CYS A 5 -53.50 -4.64 17.83
N LEU A 6 -52.44 -4.50 18.63
CA LEU A 6 -52.27 -3.47 19.65
C LEU A 6 -50.79 -3.04 19.63
N ASP A 7 -50.56 -1.83 19.14
CA ASP A 7 -49.35 -1.00 19.26
C ASP A 7 -49.53 -0.07 20.49
N PRO A 8 -48.62 0.86 20.86
CA PRO A 8 -47.15 0.89 20.92
C PRO A 8 -46.70 1.09 22.39
N SER A 9 -45.37 1.07 22.67
CA SER A 9 -44.62 2.15 23.35
C SER A 9 -43.43 1.70 24.20
N GLU A 10 -42.28 2.27 23.83
CA GLU A 10 -41.21 2.85 24.67
C GLU A 10 -40.10 1.96 25.28
N GLY A 11 -38.86 2.33 24.94
CA GLY A 11 -37.74 2.38 25.90
C GLY A 11 -36.63 1.37 25.65
N VAL A 12 -35.70 1.62 24.75
CA VAL A 12 -34.34 2.16 25.00
C VAL A 12 -33.60 1.51 26.18
N GLU A 13 -32.71 0.56 25.88
CA GLU A 13 -31.48 0.39 26.65
C GLU A 13 -30.33 0.30 25.64
N GLY A 14 -29.58 1.40 25.57
CA GLY A 14 -28.49 1.61 24.63
C GLY A 14 -27.28 0.79 25.02
N GLU A 15 -26.83 -0.03 24.08
CA GLU A 15 -25.55 -0.72 24.17
C GLU A 15 -24.42 0.29 23.94
N ALA A 16 -23.71 0.57 25.03
CA ALA A 16 -22.35 1.05 25.17
C ALA A 16 -21.67 1.65 23.92
N LEU A 17 -21.61 2.98 23.90
CA LEU A 17 -20.51 3.72 23.27
C LEU A 17 -19.18 3.35 23.96
N ARG A 18 -18.31 2.66 23.24
CA ARG A 18 -16.87 2.68 23.52
C ARG A 18 -16.09 2.65 22.20
N GLY A 19 -15.86 3.84 21.67
CA GLY A 19 -14.64 4.15 20.92
C GLY A 19 -14.71 3.99 19.40
N ASP A 20 -15.31 4.98 18.75
CA ASP A 20 -14.82 5.50 17.46
C ASP A 20 -13.32 5.77 17.52
N SER A 21 -12.52 5.08 16.70
CA SER A 21 -11.20 5.57 16.29
C SER A 21 -10.59 4.89 15.04
N CYS A 22 -11.34 4.10 14.27
CA CYS A 22 -10.79 3.51 13.04
C CYS A 22 -11.64 3.74 11.78
N LEU A 23 -12.90 4.15 11.88
CA LEU A 23 -13.79 4.21 10.71
C LEU A 23 -14.13 5.63 10.21
N LEU A 24 -13.69 6.69 10.90
CA LEU A 24 -13.85 8.08 10.45
C LEU A 24 -12.56 8.74 9.91
N LYS A 25 -11.65 7.93 9.36
CA LYS A 25 -10.53 8.42 8.55
C LYS A 25 -10.58 7.95 7.09
N ALA A 26 -11.70 7.38 6.64
CA ALA A 26 -11.83 6.88 5.27
C ALA A 26 -12.48 7.87 4.29
N GLU A 27 -13.14 8.94 4.77
CA GLU A 27 -13.99 9.78 3.90
C GLU A 27 -13.65 11.28 3.86
N MET A 28 -12.60 11.71 4.58
CA MET A 28 -12.18 13.12 4.61
C MET A 28 -10.72 13.30 4.18
N GLU A 29 -10.32 12.61 3.10
CA GLU A 29 -9.10 12.85 2.33
C GLU A 29 -9.38 12.73 0.81
N ASN A 30 -10.63 12.88 0.37
CA ASN A 30 -10.98 12.90 -1.06
C ASN A 30 -10.87 14.31 -1.68
N SER A 31 -9.94 15.13 -1.17
CA SER A 31 -9.68 16.48 -1.71
C SER A 31 -8.25 16.95 -1.42
N ARG A 32 -7.27 16.07 -1.68
CA ARG A 32 -5.90 16.48 -1.94
C ARG A 32 -5.43 15.73 -3.17
N SER A 33 -5.21 16.49 -4.24
CA SER A 33 -4.45 16.03 -5.39
C SER A 33 -3.01 15.77 -4.91
N THR A 34 -2.70 14.55 -4.48
CA THR A 34 -1.36 14.14 -4.05
C THR A 34 -1.06 12.80 -4.69
N ALA A 35 0.07 12.71 -5.38
CA ALA A 35 0.52 11.53 -6.12
C ALA A 35 0.27 10.25 -5.31
N LEU A 36 -0.46 9.31 -5.90
CA LEU A 36 -0.74 8.01 -5.29
C LEU A 36 0.58 7.43 -4.75
N GLY A 37 0.58 7.06 -3.47
CA GLY A 37 1.73 6.51 -2.79
C GLY A 37 2.28 5.29 -3.53
N SER A 38 3.57 5.01 -3.33
CA SER A 38 4.16 3.79 -3.91
C SER A 38 3.53 2.58 -3.22
N LEU A 39 2.87 1.70 -3.98
CA LEU A 39 2.30 0.45 -3.51
C LEU A 39 3.35 -0.64 -3.62
N TRP A 40 3.63 -1.39 -2.56
CA TRP A 40 4.64 -2.45 -2.67
C TRP A 40 4.35 -3.65 -1.80
N TYR A 41 4.73 -4.80 -2.34
CA TYR A 41 4.28 -6.09 -1.84
C TYR A 41 5.25 -6.66 -0.82
N ARG A 42 4.69 -7.13 0.31
CA ARG A 42 5.36 -7.85 1.39
C ARG A 42 4.88 -9.30 1.42
N ALA A 43 5.76 -10.22 1.79
CA ALA A 43 5.36 -11.58 2.17
C ALA A 43 5.80 -11.89 3.60
N ASN A 44 4.87 -12.42 4.41
CA ASN A 44 5.09 -12.63 5.85
C ASN A 44 6.02 -13.82 6.17
N GLN A 45 6.10 -14.81 5.27
CA GLN A 45 6.80 -16.09 5.50
C GLN A 45 8.09 -16.26 4.68
N GLN A 46 9.01 -15.30 4.73
CA GLN A 46 10.27 -15.40 3.99
C GLN A 46 11.52 -15.47 4.86
N THR A 47 12.60 -15.97 4.23
CA THR A 47 13.94 -16.07 4.78
C THR A 47 14.43 -14.71 5.30
N PHE A 48 15.35 -14.75 6.27
CA PHE A 48 15.89 -13.54 6.92
C PHE A 48 16.35 -12.46 5.92
N HIS A 49 16.95 -12.88 4.80
CA HIS A 49 17.42 -11.98 3.75
C HIS A 49 16.30 -11.13 3.15
N ILE A 50 15.14 -11.71 2.89
CA ILE A 50 14.04 -10.99 2.23
C ILE A 50 13.35 -10.05 3.22
N LYS A 51 13.20 -10.47 4.48
CA LYS A 51 12.71 -9.58 5.55
C LYS A 51 13.61 -8.35 5.69
N LYS A 52 14.93 -8.53 5.58
CA LYS A 52 15.90 -7.43 5.63
C LYS A 52 15.77 -6.49 4.44
N LYS A 53 15.57 -7.02 3.22
CA LYS A 53 15.30 -6.23 2.01
C LYS A 53 14.01 -5.42 2.14
N GLN A 54 12.92 -6.02 2.61
CA GLN A 54 11.64 -5.34 2.85
C GLN A 54 11.80 -4.21 3.87
N GLN A 55 12.41 -4.48 5.04
CA GLN A 55 12.65 -3.44 6.05
C GLN A 55 13.51 -2.29 5.52
N ASP A 56 14.51 -2.57 4.68
CA ASP A 56 15.35 -1.52 4.09
C ASP A 56 14.52 -0.58 3.20
N VAL A 57 13.60 -1.13 2.41
CA VAL A 57 12.65 -0.34 1.61
C VAL A 57 11.71 0.46 2.53
N VAL A 58 11.12 -0.15 3.57
CA VAL A 58 10.20 0.53 4.51
C VAL A 58 10.91 1.75 5.09
N ARG A 59 12.08 1.51 5.70
CA ARG A 59 12.85 2.53 6.41
C ARG A 59 13.24 3.68 5.48
N PHE A 60 13.57 3.37 4.23
CA PHE A 60 13.90 4.40 3.26
C PHE A 60 12.68 5.26 2.92
N LEU A 61 11.53 4.66 2.64
CA LEU A 61 10.32 5.41 2.29
C LEU A 61 9.86 6.27 3.47
N GLU A 62 9.86 5.73 4.69
CA GLU A 62 9.56 6.47 5.91
C GLU A 62 10.52 7.65 6.14
N ALA A 63 11.83 7.42 5.98
CA ALA A 63 12.86 8.45 6.15
C ALA A 63 12.70 9.59 5.13
N ASN A 64 12.26 9.27 3.91
CA ASN A 64 12.02 10.24 2.85
C ASN A 64 10.60 10.82 2.87
N LYS A 65 9.76 10.45 3.85
CA LYS A 65 8.34 10.87 3.96
C LYS A 65 7.55 10.58 2.69
N ILE A 66 7.86 9.46 2.04
CA ILE A 66 7.12 8.96 0.89
C ILE A 66 5.94 8.17 1.43
N GLU A 67 4.73 8.47 0.96
CA GLU A 67 3.55 7.69 1.30
C GLU A 67 3.59 6.35 0.58
N PHE A 68 3.27 5.28 1.30
CA PHE A 68 3.27 3.94 0.76
C PHE A 68 2.26 3.03 1.45
N GLU A 69 1.89 1.96 0.75
CA GLU A 69 1.02 0.91 1.27
C GLU A 69 1.73 -0.44 1.17
N GLU A 70 1.72 -1.19 2.28
CA GLU A 70 2.26 -2.54 2.36
C GLU A 70 1.16 -3.57 2.09
N VAL A 71 1.27 -4.27 0.97
CA VAL A 71 0.31 -5.32 0.62
C VAL A 71 0.87 -6.70 0.93
N ASP A 72 0.18 -7.45 1.78
CA ASP A 72 0.60 -8.80 2.14
C ASP A 72 0.10 -9.86 1.13
N ILE A 73 1.00 -10.33 0.26
CA ILE A 73 0.67 -11.35 -0.76
C ILE A 73 0.51 -12.76 -0.18
N THR A 74 0.82 -12.98 1.10
CA THR A 74 0.66 -14.29 1.73
C THR A 74 -0.71 -14.48 2.34
N MET A 75 -1.39 -13.38 2.67
CA MET A 75 -2.74 -13.41 3.23
C MET A 75 -3.83 -13.32 2.15
N SER A 76 -3.50 -12.85 0.95
CA SER A 76 -4.45 -12.71 -0.17
C SER A 76 -3.89 -13.29 -1.47
N GLU A 77 -4.50 -14.39 -1.94
CA GLU A 77 -4.13 -15.00 -3.22
C GLU A 77 -4.36 -14.05 -4.40
N GLU A 78 -5.43 -13.25 -4.35
CA GLU A 78 -5.73 -12.25 -5.38
C GLU A 78 -4.57 -11.25 -5.54
N GLN A 79 -4.05 -10.72 -4.44
CA GLN A 79 -2.93 -9.78 -4.44
C GLN A 79 -1.65 -10.43 -5.00
N ARG A 80 -1.40 -11.69 -4.65
CA ARG A 80 -0.29 -12.47 -5.22
C ARG A 80 -0.42 -12.62 -6.73
N GLN A 81 -1.61 -13.00 -7.22
CA GLN A 81 -1.87 -13.17 -8.64
C GLN A 81 -1.80 -11.83 -9.38
N TRP A 82 -2.33 -10.75 -8.79
CA TRP A 82 -2.24 -9.41 -9.33
C TRP A 82 -0.79 -8.99 -9.50
N MET A 83 0.05 -9.18 -8.47
CA MET A 83 1.48 -8.87 -8.54
C MET A 83 2.15 -9.64 -9.70
N TYR A 84 1.87 -10.93 -9.86
CA TYR A 84 2.44 -11.73 -10.94
C TYR A 84 1.97 -11.32 -12.34
N LYS A 85 0.73 -10.83 -12.46
CA LYS A 85 0.16 -10.35 -13.74
C LYS A 85 0.73 -8.98 -14.12
N ASN A 86 0.91 -8.09 -13.15
CA ASN A 86 1.35 -6.72 -13.39
C ASN A 86 2.88 -6.56 -13.48
N ILE A 87 3.68 -7.56 -13.08
CA ILE A 87 5.10 -7.59 -13.36
C ILE A 87 5.31 -7.86 -14.87
N PRO A 88 6.03 -7.00 -15.61
CA PRO A 88 6.30 -7.21 -17.01
C PRO A 88 7.16 -8.47 -17.21
N PRO A 89 6.95 -9.25 -18.29
CA PRO A 89 7.61 -10.53 -18.49
C PRO A 89 9.14 -10.44 -18.53
N GLU A 90 9.69 -9.31 -18.99
CA GLU A 90 11.13 -9.04 -19.01
C GLU A 90 11.75 -8.89 -17.61
N LYS A 91 10.95 -8.52 -16.59
CA LYS A 91 11.37 -8.37 -15.19
C LYS A 91 11.02 -9.58 -14.34
N LYS A 92 10.32 -10.57 -14.91
CA LYS A 92 10.08 -11.83 -14.20
C LYS A 92 11.40 -12.60 -14.07
N PRO A 93 11.64 -13.26 -12.93
CA PRO A 93 12.83 -14.08 -12.78
C PRO A 93 12.85 -15.19 -13.82
N ALA A 94 14.04 -15.52 -14.33
CA ALA A 94 14.22 -16.59 -15.32
C ALA A 94 13.76 -17.97 -14.80
N GLN A 95 13.76 -18.15 -13.48
CA GLN A 95 13.29 -19.36 -12.81
C GLN A 95 12.47 -19.01 -11.57
N GLY A 96 11.29 -19.62 -11.45
CA GLY A 96 10.42 -19.47 -10.30
C GLY A 96 9.55 -18.22 -10.32
N ASN A 97 9.06 -17.82 -9.15
CA ASN A 97 8.10 -16.75 -8.99
C ASN A 97 8.81 -15.48 -8.50
N PRO A 98 8.36 -14.27 -8.90
CA PRO A 98 8.94 -13.04 -8.40
C PRO A 98 8.76 -12.96 -6.89
N LEU A 99 9.87 -12.64 -6.22
CA LEU A 99 9.95 -12.55 -4.77
C LEU A 99 9.81 -11.09 -4.34
N PRO A 100 9.04 -10.78 -3.29
CA PRO A 100 9.04 -9.44 -2.71
C PRO A 100 10.41 -9.05 -2.12
N PRO A 101 10.69 -7.76 -1.92
CA PRO A 101 9.80 -6.62 -2.20
C PRO A 101 9.65 -6.34 -3.71
N GLN A 102 8.42 -6.09 -4.14
CA GLN A 102 8.07 -5.68 -5.50
C GLN A 102 7.37 -4.34 -5.42
N ILE A 103 7.90 -3.33 -6.12
CA ILE A 103 7.51 -1.94 -5.95
C ILE A 103 6.71 -1.48 -7.16
N PHE A 104 5.55 -0.92 -6.87
CA PHE A 104 4.61 -0.35 -7.82
C PHE A 104 4.29 1.09 -7.41
N ASN A 105 3.85 1.88 -8.37
CA ASN A 105 3.19 3.15 -8.11
C ASN A 105 1.81 3.07 -8.77
N GLY A 106 0.77 2.90 -7.95
CA GLY A 106 -0.55 2.47 -8.43
C GLY A 106 -0.42 1.16 -9.22
N ASP A 107 -0.89 1.16 -10.47
CA ASP A 107 -0.80 0.03 -11.39
C ASP A 107 0.55 -0.09 -12.12
N ARG A 108 1.44 0.90 -12.01
CA ARG A 108 2.72 0.91 -12.73
C ARG A 108 3.77 0.14 -11.94
N TYR A 109 4.34 -0.89 -12.53
CA TYR A 109 5.52 -1.54 -11.99
C TYR A 109 6.75 -0.63 -12.05
N CYS A 110 7.33 -0.32 -10.89
CA CYS A 110 8.57 0.46 -10.78
C CYS A 110 9.79 -0.47 -10.86
N GLY A 111 9.78 -1.56 -10.10
CA GLY A 111 10.87 -2.53 -10.08
C GLY A 111 10.90 -3.38 -8.81
N ASP A 112 11.86 -4.29 -8.77
CA ASP A 112 12.18 -5.14 -7.63
C ASP A 112 13.20 -4.46 -6.69
N TYR A 113 13.69 -5.20 -5.68
CA TYR A 113 14.68 -4.70 -4.73
C TYR A 113 15.98 -4.22 -5.37
N ASP A 114 16.53 -4.93 -6.36
CA ASP A 114 17.80 -4.55 -6.98
C ASP A 114 17.65 -3.22 -7.71
N SER A 115 16.58 -3.09 -8.50
CA SER A 115 16.26 -1.83 -9.19
C SER A 115 16.08 -0.65 -8.21
N PHE A 116 15.46 -0.90 -7.05
CA PHE A 116 15.34 0.09 -5.98
C PHE A 116 16.69 0.42 -5.34
N PHE A 117 17.54 -0.57 -5.11
CA PHE A 117 18.86 -0.39 -4.52
C PHE A 117 19.76 0.43 -5.45
N GLU A 118 19.80 0.11 -6.75
CA GLU A 118 20.53 0.89 -7.77
C GLU A 118 20.04 2.35 -7.80
N SER A 119 18.72 2.55 -7.72
CA SER A 119 18.12 3.89 -7.66
C SER A 119 18.48 4.63 -6.37
N LYS A 120 18.60 3.91 -5.24
CA LYS A 120 19.03 4.44 -3.94
C LYS A 120 20.49 4.87 -3.98
N GLU A 121 21.38 4.07 -4.56
CA GLU A 121 22.79 4.43 -4.77
C GLU A 121 22.94 5.64 -5.71
N SER A 122 22.08 5.72 -6.74
CA SER A 122 22.09 6.81 -7.70
C SER A 122 21.31 8.05 -7.25
N ASN A 123 20.69 8.05 -6.06
CA ASN A 123 19.78 9.09 -5.57
C ASN A 123 18.59 9.40 -6.50
N THR A 124 18.19 8.44 -7.34
CA THR A 124 17.09 8.56 -8.32
C THR A 124 15.82 7.86 -7.88
N VAL A 125 15.71 7.45 -6.61
CA VAL A 125 14.54 6.70 -6.09
C VAL A 125 13.22 7.42 -6.35
N PHE A 126 13.16 8.75 -6.19
CA PHE A 126 11.95 9.50 -6.50
C PHE A 126 11.52 9.32 -7.96
N SER A 127 12.47 9.36 -8.90
CA SER A 127 12.19 9.11 -10.32
C SER A 127 11.84 7.65 -10.60
N PHE A 128 12.49 6.70 -9.93
CA PHE A 128 12.17 5.27 -10.00
C PHE A 128 10.72 5.00 -9.57
N LEU A 129 10.32 5.61 -8.45
CA LEU A 129 8.95 5.55 -7.95
C LEU A 129 7.98 6.38 -8.81
N GLY A 130 8.44 7.16 -9.80
CA GLY A 130 7.59 8.05 -10.59
C GLY A 130 7.04 9.24 -9.79
N LEU A 131 7.67 9.57 -8.67
CA LEU A 131 7.32 10.71 -7.82
C LEU A 131 8.04 11.96 -8.28
N LYS A 132 7.36 13.10 -8.22
CA LYS A 132 7.99 14.40 -8.41
C LYS A 132 8.92 14.64 -7.23
N SER A 133 10.22 14.79 -7.50
CA SER A 133 11.19 15.17 -6.45
C SER A 133 10.73 16.49 -5.82
N ARG A 134 10.62 16.52 -4.49
CA ARG A 134 10.28 17.74 -3.72
C ARG A 134 11.23 18.92 -3.99
N LEU A 135 12.42 18.65 -4.53
CA LEU A 135 13.37 19.69 -4.96
C LEU A 135 12.90 20.48 -6.18
N ALA A 136 11.95 19.96 -6.97
CA ALA A 136 11.45 20.62 -8.18
C ALA A 136 10.31 21.62 -7.91
N SER A 137 9.84 21.77 -6.67
CA SER A 137 8.72 22.66 -6.33
C SER A 137 9.15 24.03 -5.78
N THR A 138 10.44 24.38 -5.85
CA THR A 138 10.95 25.73 -5.51
C THR A 138 11.60 26.40 -6.73
N ALA A 139 10.89 26.38 -7.84
CA ALA A 139 10.98 27.36 -8.92
C ALA A 139 9.56 27.36 -9.48
N GLU A 140 8.80 28.45 -9.38
CA GLU A 140 8.91 29.60 -10.28
C GLU A 140 8.34 30.88 -9.61
N PRO A 141 8.73 32.08 -10.09
CA PRO A 141 8.67 33.37 -9.37
C PRO A 141 7.29 34.04 -9.26
#